data_AF-A0A257JWS4-F1
#
_entry.id   AF-A0A257JWS4-F1
#
_cell.length_a   1.000
_cell.length_b   1.000
_cell.length_c   1.000
_cell.angle_alpha   90.00
_cell.angle_beta   90.00
_cell.angle_gamma   90.00
#
_symmetry.space_group_name_H-M   'P 1'
#
loop_
_entity.id
_entity.type
_entity.pdbx_description
1 polymer ?
#
loop_
_entity_poly.entity_id
_entity_poly.type
_entity_poly.pdbx_seq_one_letter_code
_entity_poly.pdbx_strand_id
1 'polypeptide(L)'
;MRTLRIANSIAIGIPLLLCLLGFVDEDFFIIGMISSVLTGFLQLLIGILYLFDYPKSIAIKVYFIATASFFLLWRCTSFEWIWILPVLLCIYLSAIIYTTKNG
;
A
#
# COMPACT_ATOMS: atom_id res chain seq x y z
N MET A 1 -5.99 16.11 -1.18
CA MET A 1 -6.55 14.81 -1.63
C MET A 1 -6.16 14.37 -3.04
N ARG A 2 -6.14 15.25 -4.07
CA ARG A 2 -5.80 14.85 -5.45
C ARG A 2 -4.39 14.25 -5.58
N THR A 3 -3.37 14.89 -5.00
CA THR A 3 -1.98 14.42 -4.99
C THR A 3 -1.84 13.05 -4.32
N LEU A 4 -2.56 12.83 -3.21
CA LEU A 4 -2.53 11.58 -2.46
C LEU A 4 -3.22 10.44 -3.21
N ARG A 5 -4.31 10.73 -3.92
CA ARG A 5 -4.96 9.77 -4.82
C ARG A 5 -4.02 9.36 -5.96
N ILE A 6 -3.28 10.31 -6.53
CA ILE A 6 -2.28 10.03 -7.59
C ILE A 6 -1.16 9.16 -7.02
N ALA A 7 -0.59 9.52 -5.86
CA ALA A 7 0.43 8.73 -5.20
C ALA A 7 -0.04 7.30 -4.91
N ASN A 8 -1.25 7.13 -4.36
CA ASN A 8 -1.85 5.82 -4.12
C ASN A 8 -2.05 5.02 -5.43
N SER A 9 -2.48 5.69 -6.50
CA SER A 9 -2.69 5.02 -7.80
C SER A 9 -1.37 4.56 -8.43
N ILE A 10 -0.31 5.36 -8.30
CA ILE A 10 1.04 5.00 -8.76
C ILE A 10 1.59 3.83 -7.92
N ALA A 11 1.40 3.90 -6.60
CA ALA A 11 1.82 2.86 -5.66
C ALA A 11 1.12 1.50 -5.95
N ILE A 12 -0.11 1.49 -6.48
CA ILE A 12 -0.76 0.26 -6.97
C ILE A 12 -0.26 -0.12 -8.36
N GLY A 13 -0.24 0.85 -9.27
CA GLY A 13 -0.05 0.60 -10.69
C GLY A 13 1.31 -0.01 -11.01
N ILE A 14 2.37 0.47 -10.37
CA ILE A 14 3.74 0.02 -10.66
C ILE A 14 3.95 -1.44 -10.24
N PRO A 15 3.73 -1.87 -8.98
CA PRO A 15 3.93 -3.27 -8.60
C PRO A 15 2.99 -4.22 -9.34
N LEU A 16 1.74 -3.81 -9.58
CA LEU A 16 0.77 -4.65 -10.28
C LEU A 16 1.21 -4.91 -11.73
N LEU A 17 1.63 -3.86 -12.45
CA LEU A 17 2.14 -4.01 -13.81
C LEU A 17 3.41 -4.86 -13.87
N LEU A 18 4.33 -4.69 -12.92
CA LEU A 18 5.56 -5.48 -12.85
C LEU A 18 5.28 -6.95 -12.55
N CYS A 19 4.37 -7.26 -11.61
CA CYS A 19 3.95 -8.64 -11.38
C CYS A 19 3.28 -9.27 -12.61
N LEU A 20 2.50 -8.50 -13.38
CA LEU A 20 1.91 -9.01 -14.64
C LEU A 20 2.97 -9.29 -15.70
N LEU A 21 4.03 -8.49 -15.77
CA LEU A 21 5.19 -8.76 -16.64
C LEU A 21 5.98 -10.00 -16.20
N GLY A 22 5.88 -10.39 -14.92
CA GLY A 22 6.40 -11.64 -14.38
C GLY A 22 5.96 -12.90 -15.15
N PHE A 23 4.74 -12.88 -15.72
CA PHE A 23 4.25 -14.00 -16.54
C PHE A 23 4.97 -14.14 -17.89
N VAL A 24 5.64 -13.08 -18.36
CA VAL A 24 6.42 -13.08 -19.61
C VAL A 24 7.88 -13.41 -19.32
N ASP A 25 8.41 -12.91 -18.20
CA ASP A 25 9.78 -13.12 -17.76
C ASP A 25 9.84 -13.13 -16.22
N GLU A 26 10.31 -14.24 -15.67
CA GLU A 26 10.28 -14.51 -14.23
C GLU A 26 11.11 -13.51 -13.41
N ASP A 27 12.10 -12.85 -14.01
CA ASP A 27 12.89 -11.80 -13.33
C ASP A 27 12.01 -10.63 -12.88
N PHE A 28 10.92 -10.36 -13.60
CA PHE A 28 9.96 -9.32 -13.22
C PHE A 28 9.13 -9.67 -11.98
N PHE A 29 9.04 -10.95 -11.56
CA PHE A 29 8.43 -11.28 -10.27
C PHE A 29 9.27 -10.75 -9.10
N ILE A 30 10.59 -10.89 -9.17
CA ILE A 30 11.49 -10.37 -8.14
C ILE A 30 11.43 -8.84 -8.10
N ILE A 31 11.43 -8.21 -9.28
CA ILE A 31 11.30 -6.75 -9.40
C ILE A 31 9.94 -6.28 -8.87
N GLY A 32 8.86 -7.01 -9.16
CA GLY A 32 7.52 -6.76 -8.64
C GLY A 32 7.44 -6.85 -7.12
N MET A 33 8.06 -7.87 -6.52
CA MET A 33 8.15 -8.02 -5.06
C MET A 33 8.92 -6.86 -4.42
N ILE A 34 10.07 -6.47 -4.95
CA ILE A 34 10.83 -5.31 -4.45
C ILE A 34 10.01 -4.03 -4.57
N SER A 35 9.31 -3.85 -5.70
CA SER A 35 8.41 -2.72 -5.92
C SER A 35 7.25 -2.68 -4.92
N SER A 36 6.74 -3.85 -4.51
CA SER A 36 5.69 -3.95 -3.49
C SER A 36 6.16 -3.50 -2.11
N VAL A 37 7.42 -3.77 -1.73
CA VAL A 37 8.03 -3.25 -0.49
C VAL A 37 8.13 -1.73 -0.54
N LEU A 38 8.63 -1.18 -1.66
CA LEU A 38 8.74 0.26 -1.87
C LEU A 38 7.35 0.94 -1.80
N THR A 39 6.35 0.27 -2.34
CA THR A 39 4.95 0.68 -2.27
C THR A 39 4.42 0.69 -0.85
N GLY A 40 4.66 -0.37 -0.06
CA GLY A 40 4.32 -0.40 1.36
C GLY A 40 5.01 0.73 2.13
N PHE A 41 6.22 1.11 1.75
CA PHE A 41 6.95 2.19 2.40
C PHE A 41 6.33 3.55 2.09
N LEU A 42 5.97 3.80 0.83
CA LEU A 42 5.21 4.97 0.43
C LEU A 42 3.86 5.04 1.16
N GLN A 43 3.15 3.91 1.28
CA GLN A 43 1.91 3.82 2.03
C GLN A 43 2.08 4.20 3.50
N LEU A 44 3.19 3.80 4.12
CA LEU A 44 3.50 4.14 5.51
C LEU A 44 3.69 5.65 5.67
N LEU A 45 4.47 6.28 4.78
CA LEU A 45 4.64 7.73 4.76
C LEU A 45 3.31 8.47 4.55
N ILE A 46 2.48 7.99 3.62
CA ILE A 46 1.14 8.53 3.38
C ILE A 46 0.27 8.37 4.64
N GLY A 47 0.33 7.21 5.31
CA GLY A 47 -0.42 6.95 6.55
C GLY A 47 -0.05 7.91 7.67
N ILE A 48 1.24 8.23 7.81
CA ILE A 48 1.73 9.24 8.76
C ILE A 48 1.14 10.61 8.44
N LEU A 49 1.19 11.04 7.17
CA LEU A 49 0.62 12.33 6.75
C LEU A 49 -0.89 12.40 7.06
N TYR A 50 -1.65 11.35 6.76
CA TYR A 50 -3.09 11.30 7.05
C TYR A 50 -3.41 11.30 8.55
N LEU A 51 -2.53 10.75 9.38
CA LEU A 51 -2.68 10.78 10.83
C LEU A 51 -2.64 12.20 11.39
N PHE A 52 -1.82 13.08 10.79
CA PHE A 52 -1.77 14.50 11.15
C PHE A 52 -2.98 15.28 10.63
N ASP A 53 -3.41 15.01 9.39
CA ASP A 53 -4.55 15.71 8.78
C ASP A 53 -5.90 15.29 9.40
N TYR A 54 -6.04 14.02 9.81
CA TYR A 54 -7.28 13.44 10.32
C TYR A 54 -7.07 12.60 11.60
N PRO A 55 -6.59 13.19 12.69
CA PRO A 55 -6.16 12.48 13.90
C PRO A 55 -7.30 11.76 14.64
N LYS A 56 -8.56 12.14 14.38
CA LYS A 56 -9.75 11.51 14.97
C LYS A 56 -10.29 10.34 14.15
N SER A 57 -9.84 10.16 12.91
CA SER A 57 -10.34 9.10 12.03
C SER A 57 -9.78 7.74 12.45
N ILE A 58 -10.67 6.84 12.89
CA ILE A 58 -10.32 5.46 13.20
C ILE A 58 -9.83 4.72 11.95
N ALA A 59 -10.46 4.97 10.80
CA ALA A 59 -10.11 4.32 9.54
C ALA A 59 -8.64 4.56 9.15
N ILE A 60 -8.15 5.79 9.37
CA ILE A 60 -6.76 6.18 9.08
C ILE A 60 -5.78 5.57 10.07
N LYS A 61 -6.14 5.49 11.35
CA LYS A 61 -5.33 4.79 12.36
C LYS A 61 -5.20 3.31 12.02
N VAL A 62 -6.30 2.66 11.64
CA VAL A 62 -6.31 1.26 11.19
C VAL A 62 -5.43 1.09 9.96
N TYR A 63 -5.55 1.99 8.96
CA TYR A 63 -4.70 1.97 7.77
C TYR A 63 -3.21 2.03 8.12
N PHE A 64 -2.81 3.00 8.97
CA PHE A 64 -1.42 3.17 9.37
C PHE A 64 -0.90 1.96 10.15
N ILE A 65 -1.66 1.47 11.14
CA ILE A 65 -1.27 0.31 11.95
C ILE A 65 -1.10 -0.91 11.04
N ALA A 66 -2.06 -1.19 10.15
CA ALA A 66 -1.98 -2.33 9.25
C ALA A 66 -0.79 -2.23 8.28
N THR A 67 -0.47 -1.02 7.82
CA THR A 67 0.72 -0.77 6.98
C THR A 67 2.02 -0.95 7.76
N ALA A 68 2.08 -0.52 9.02
CA ALA A 68 3.24 -0.77 9.88
C ALA A 68 3.39 -2.27 10.22
N SER A 69 2.27 -2.96 10.46
CA SER A 69 2.23 -4.40 10.71
C SER A 69 2.73 -5.21 9.52
N PHE A 70 2.53 -4.76 8.27
CA PHE A 70 3.14 -5.40 7.09
C PHE A 70 4.66 -5.53 7.24
N PHE A 71 5.35 -4.44 7.59
CA PHE A 71 6.81 -4.46 7.75
C PHE A 71 7.28 -5.35 8.90
N LEU A 72 6.52 -5.39 10.00
CA LEU A 72 6.80 -6.28 11.12
C LEU A 72 6.64 -7.75 10.70
N LEU A 73 5.52 -8.08 10.04
CA LEU A 73 5.24 -9.44 9.56
C LEU A 73 6.24 -9.88 8.50
N TRP A 74 6.62 -9.00 7.58
CA TRP A 74 7.63 -9.27 6.57
C TRP A 74 8.99 -9.60 7.18
N ARG A 75 9.36 -8.97 8.30
CA ARG A 75 10.61 -9.27 8.99
C ARG A 75 10.54 -10.55 9.83
N CYS A 76 9.39 -10.86 10.41
CA CYS A 76 9.23 -11.94 11.39
C CYS A 76 8.68 -13.26 10.81
N THR A 77 8.18 -13.27 9.57
CA THR A 77 7.53 -14.43 8.97
C THR A 77 7.99 -14.67 7.53
N SER A 78 7.93 -15.92 7.08
CA SER A 78 8.21 -16.32 5.69
C SER A 78 6.93 -16.62 4.91
N PHE A 79 5.80 -16.02 5.33
CA PHE A 79 4.51 -16.29 4.73
C PHE A 79 4.38 -15.61 3.37
N GLU A 80 4.13 -16.38 2.31
CA GLU A 80 4.01 -15.83 0.95
C GLU A 80 2.78 -14.94 0.76
N TRP A 81 1.71 -15.15 1.53
CA TRP A 81 0.49 -14.34 1.41
C TRP A 81 0.66 -12.88 1.85
N ILE A 82 1.74 -12.54 2.57
CA ILE A 82 1.98 -11.16 3.01
C ILE A 82 2.21 -10.21 1.83
N TRP A 83 2.67 -10.72 0.69
CA TRP A 83 2.96 -9.93 -0.50
C TRP A 83 1.70 -9.31 -1.12
N ILE A 84 0.52 -9.84 -0.81
CA ILE A 84 -0.78 -9.27 -1.18
C ILE A 84 -1.19 -8.12 -0.25
N LEU A 85 -0.66 -8.05 0.97
CA LEU A 85 -1.08 -7.07 1.98
C LEU A 85 -0.90 -5.60 1.51
N PRO A 86 0.24 -5.21 0.89
CA PRO A 86 0.40 -3.86 0.35
C PRO A 86 -0.70 -3.52 -0.67
N VAL A 87 -1.08 -4.46 -1.54
CA VAL A 87 -2.14 -4.24 -2.53
C VAL A 87 -3.49 -4.00 -1.84
N LEU A 88 -3.85 -4.82 -0.85
CA LEU A 88 -5.07 -4.67 -0.07
C LEU A 88 -5.12 -3.34 0.69
N LEU A 89 -4.01 -2.92 1.29
CA LEU A 89 -3.90 -1.64 2.00
C LEU A 89 -4.11 -0.45 1.05
N CYS A 90 -3.60 -0.54 -0.17
CA CYS A 90 -3.79 0.47 -1.20
C CYS A 90 -5.26 0.60 -1.65
N ILE A 91 -5.97 -0.54 -1.74
CA ILE A 91 -7.42 -0.57 -2.01
C ILE A 91 -8.18 0.06 -0.84
N TYR A 92 -7.81 -0.30 0.40
CA TYR A 92 -8.42 0.29 1.60
C TYR A 92 -8.22 1.81 1.67
N LEU A 93 -7.02 2.30 1.36
CA LEU A 93 -6.77 3.74 1.27
C LEU A 93 -7.61 4.40 0.17
N SER A 94 -7.78 3.75 -0.99
CA SER A 94 -8.68 4.25 -2.05
C SER A 94 -10.11 4.40 -1.55
N ALA A 95 -10.61 3.42 -0.78
CA ALA A 95 -11.93 3.48 -0.19
C ALA A 95 -12.06 4.66 0.80
N ILE A 96 -11.09 4.84 1.71
CA ILE A 96 -11.05 5.98 2.65
C ILE A 96 -11.07 7.31 1.89
N ILE A 97 -10.24 7.45 0.85
CA ILE A 97 -10.17 8.69 0.05
C ILE A 97 -11.52 8.97 -0.62
N TYR A 98 -12.19 7.94 -1.15
CA TYR A 98 -13.47 8.11 -1.82
C TYR A 98 -14.60 8.47 -0.85
N THR A 99 -14.67 7.82 0.32
CA THR A 99 -15.70 8.12 1.33
C THR A 99 -15.49 9.48 1.98
N THR A 100 -14.25 9.92 2.17
CA THR A 100 -13.96 11.24 2.76
C THR A 100 -14.22 12.39 1.78
N LYS A 101 -14.23 12.12 0.47
CA LYS A 101 -14.57 13.12 -0.55
C LYS A 101 -16.08 13.34 -0.70
N ASN A 102 -16.89 12.32 -0.41
CA ASN A 102 -18.34 12.38 -0.52
C ASN A 102 -19.06 12.69 0.81
N GLY A 103 -18.31 12.98 1.87
CA GLY A 103 -18.82 13.34 3.20
C GLY A 103 -18.49 14.77 3.59
#